data_AF-A0A0N0ITT5-F1
#
_entry.id   AF-A0A0N0ITT5-F1
#
_cell.length_a   1.000
_cell.length_b   1.000
_cell.length_c   1.000
_cell.angle_alpha   90.00
_cell.angle_beta   90.00
_cell.angle_gamma   90.00
#
_symmetry.space_group_name_H-M   'P 1'
#
loop_
_entity.id
_entity.type
_entity.pdbx_description
1 polymer ?
#
loop_
_entity_poly.entity_id
_entity_poly.type
_entity_poly.pdbx_seq_one_letter_code
_entity_poly.pdbx_strand_id
1 'polypeptide(L)'
;MISGSVFSQKLKQADHENQKKDTVILFNKRIIINTPAIMGNGPFETENILEIEDRGTMKILKFSSLSNGNSSWLYIQNKGNKIYSTKELNYSNGIYQKRLKKNDFDYLPATRICTKKRLVMVDKSISLADFFRFTPDDCYKCPITISVDDCIKNGKIKYKW
;
A
#
# COMPACT_ATOMS: atom_id res chain seq x y z
N MET A 1 -40.83 -37.68 8.22
CA MET A 1 -40.26 -36.52 7.51
C MET A 1 -39.62 -35.62 8.57
N ILE A 2 -38.34 -35.86 8.92
CA ILE A 2 -37.15 -35.11 8.43
C ILE A 2 -37.43 -33.60 8.45
N SER A 3 -37.16 -32.94 9.59
CA SER A 3 -35.92 -32.21 9.91
C SER A 3 -35.75 -30.92 9.12
N GLY A 4 -35.91 -29.79 9.80
CA GLY A 4 -35.40 -28.49 9.38
C GLY A 4 -34.57 -27.90 10.51
N SER A 5 -33.31 -28.31 10.61
CA SER A 5 -32.35 -27.80 11.60
C SER A 5 -31.89 -26.39 11.23
N VAL A 6 -31.88 -25.53 12.24
CA VAL A 6 -31.20 -24.25 12.40
C VAL A 6 -29.97 -24.09 11.49
N PHE A 7 -29.99 -23.07 10.63
CA PHE A 7 -28.77 -22.49 10.07
C PHE A 7 -28.70 -21.01 10.44
N SER A 8 -28.51 -20.77 11.74
CA SER A 8 -27.89 -19.52 12.21
C SER A 8 -26.44 -19.59 11.75
N GLN A 9 -26.14 -18.97 10.61
CA GLN A 9 -24.77 -18.63 10.29
C GLN A 9 -24.32 -17.61 11.32
N LYS A 10 -23.68 -18.12 12.38
CA LYS A 10 -22.73 -17.38 13.19
C LYS A 10 -21.84 -16.60 12.22
N LEU A 11 -22.05 -15.30 12.13
CA LEU A 11 -20.97 -14.33 11.96
C LEU A 11 -20.00 -14.60 13.10
N LYS A 12 -19.16 -15.63 12.95
CA LYS A 12 -17.90 -15.71 13.66
C LYS A 12 -17.16 -14.48 13.19
N GLN A 13 -17.19 -13.46 14.05
CA GLN A 13 -16.11 -12.52 14.26
C GLN A 13 -14.81 -13.22 13.85
N ALA A 14 -14.33 -12.92 12.64
CA ALA A 14 -13.18 -13.58 12.08
C ALA A 14 -12.01 -13.25 13.00
N ASP A 15 -11.53 -14.29 13.68
CA ASP A 15 -10.40 -14.24 14.57
C ASP A 15 -9.23 -13.50 13.90
N HIS A 16 -8.47 -12.79 14.72
CA HIS A 16 -7.25 -12.04 14.43
C HIS A 16 -6.10 -12.83 13.73
N GLU A 17 -6.37 -14.01 13.15
CA GLU A 17 -5.38 -15.03 12.77
C GLU A 17 -5.02 -15.12 11.27
N ASN A 18 -5.73 -14.46 10.35
CA ASN A 18 -5.40 -14.52 8.93
C ASN A 18 -4.31 -13.50 8.52
N GLN A 19 -3.08 -13.74 8.96
CA GLN A 19 -1.90 -12.99 8.51
C GLN A 19 -0.94 -13.90 7.75
N LYS A 20 -0.59 -13.51 6.51
CA LYS A 20 0.51 -14.12 5.78
C LYS A 20 1.83 -13.64 6.40
N LYS A 21 2.75 -14.56 6.65
CA LYS A 21 4.07 -14.26 7.21
C LYS A 21 5.15 -14.58 6.20
N ASP A 22 5.87 -13.56 5.75
CA ASP A 22 7.02 -13.69 4.87
C ASP A 22 8.30 -13.37 5.67
N THR A 23 9.36 -14.17 5.50
CA THR A 23 10.65 -13.89 6.13
C THR A 23 11.60 -13.31 5.10
N VAL A 24 12.20 -12.16 5.42
CA VAL A 24 13.15 -11.47 4.56
C VAL A 24 14.45 -11.17 5.30
N ILE A 25 15.54 -11.00 4.55
CA ILE A 25 16.81 -10.53 5.10
C ILE A 25 17.01 -9.07 4.68
N LEU A 26 16.98 -8.16 5.66
CA LEU A 26 17.22 -6.73 5.47
C LEU A 26 18.47 -6.34 6.25
N PHE A 27 19.50 -5.86 5.55
CA PHE A 27 20.76 -5.41 6.15
C PHE A 27 21.37 -6.45 7.12
N ASN A 28 21.43 -7.71 6.68
CA ASN A 28 21.92 -8.86 7.45
C ASN A 28 21.10 -9.21 8.71
N LYS A 29 19.90 -8.64 8.86
CA LYS A 29 18.95 -9.00 9.92
C LYS A 29 17.76 -9.72 9.32
N ARG A 30 17.33 -10.79 9.99
CA ARG A 30 16.10 -11.50 9.66
C ARG A 30 14.91 -10.69 10.16
N ILE A 31 14.00 -10.33 9.26
CA ILE A 31 12.79 -9.56 9.56
C ILE A 31 11.58 -10.36 9.08
N ILE A 32 10.56 -10.44 9.94
CA ILE A 32 9.28 -11.07 9.60
C ILE A 32 8.32 -9.99 9.11
N ILE A 33 7.75 -10.16 7.92
CA ILE A 33 6.70 -9.30 7.39
C ILE A 33 5.37 -9.99 7.65
N ASN A 34 4.53 -9.36 8.47
CA ASN A 34 3.17 -9.77 8.72
C ASN A 34 2.25 -8.96 7.79
N THR A 35 1.75 -9.63 6.76
CA THR A 35 0.79 -9.08 5.81
C THR A 35 -0.61 -9.47 6.28
N PRO A 36 -1.44 -8.52 6.74
CA PRO A 36 -2.82 -8.81 7.09
C PRO A 36 -3.62 -9.19 5.85
N ALA A 37 -4.70 -9.92 6.04
CA ALA A 37 -5.67 -10.13 4.97
C ALA A 37 -6.27 -8.82 4.41
N ILE A 38 -6.23 -7.71 5.18
CA ILE A 38 -6.73 -6.38 4.80
C ILE A 38 -5.63 -5.33 5.05
N MET A 39 -5.24 -4.55 4.03
CA MET A 39 -4.28 -3.44 4.15
C MET A 39 -4.96 -2.06 4.09
N GLY A 40 -4.62 -1.15 5.02
CA GLY A 40 -5.10 0.24 5.01
C GLY A 40 -6.63 0.40 5.20
N ASN A 41 -7.24 1.31 4.42
CA ASN A 41 -8.70 1.57 4.42
C ASN A 41 -9.44 0.79 3.29
N GLY A 42 -8.78 -0.13 2.60
CA GLY A 42 -9.34 -0.87 1.46
C GLY A 42 -9.85 -2.27 1.82
N PRO A 43 -10.59 -2.96 0.93
CA PRO A 43 -10.98 -4.35 1.13
C PRO A 43 -9.79 -5.30 0.97
N PHE A 44 -9.96 -6.51 1.53
CA PHE A 44 -9.08 -7.69 1.49
C PHE A 44 -8.01 -7.71 0.37
N GLU A 45 -6.73 -7.81 0.71
CA GLU A 45 -5.62 -8.05 -0.23
C GLU A 45 -4.74 -9.22 0.29
N THR A 46 -5.26 -10.43 0.18
CA THR A 46 -4.57 -11.69 0.57
C THR A 46 -3.54 -12.14 -0.46
N GLU A 47 -3.51 -11.54 -1.66
CA GLU A 47 -2.67 -11.95 -2.79
C GLU A 47 -1.73 -10.82 -3.22
N ASN A 48 -0.70 -10.60 -2.41
CA ASN A 48 0.36 -9.66 -2.73
C ASN A 48 1.64 -10.40 -3.15
N ILE A 49 2.26 -9.92 -4.24
CA ILE A 49 3.65 -10.25 -4.58
C ILE A 49 4.54 -9.30 -3.79
N LEU A 50 5.50 -9.87 -3.05
CA LEU A 50 6.55 -9.13 -2.38
C LEU A 50 7.82 -9.15 -3.22
N GLU A 51 8.27 -7.96 -3.63
CA GLU A 51 9.57 -7.74 -4.28
C GLU A 51 10.46 -6.85 -3.40
N ILE A 52 11.76 -7.09 -3.42
CA ILE A 52 12.74 -6.28 -2.70
C ILE A 52 13.68 -5.64 -3.71
N GLU A 53 13.63 -4.32 -3.81
CA GLU A 53 14.57 -3.54 -4.61
C GLU A 53 15.71 -3.03 -3.71
N ASP A 54 16.95 -3.26 -4.13
CA ASP A 54 18.15 -2.75 -3.45
C ASP A 54 18.65 -1.46 -4.11
N ARG A 55 18.77 -0.39 -3.31
CA ARG A 55 19.36 0.90 -3.69
C ARG A 55 20.54 1.28 -2.79
N GLY A 56 21.34 0.30 -2.39
CA GLY A 56 22.56 0.47 -1.57
C GLY A 56 22.23 0.67 -0.09
N THR A 57 22.16 1.92 0.37
CA THR A 57 21.84 2.23 1.78
C THR A 57 20.35 2.14 2.10
N MET A 58 19.54 1.87 1.08
CA MET A 58 18.08 1.78 1.15
C MET A 58 17.61 0.52 0.44
N LYS A 59 16.64 -0.16 1.02
CA LYS A 59 15.88 -1.24 0.39
C LYS A 59 14.43 -0.81 0.28
N ILE A 60 13.75 -1.17 -0.80
CA ILE A 60 12.33 -0.89 -1.00
C ILE A 60 11.60 -2.22 -1.01
N LEU A 61 10.69 -2.41 -0.06
CA LEU A 61 9.76 -3.54 -0.06
C LEU A 61 8.54 -3.14 -0.87
N LYS A 62 8.28 -3.81 -1.99
CA LYS A 62 7.14 -3.56 -2.86
C LYS A 62 6.12 -4.66 -2.71
N PHE A 63 4.89 -4.29 -2.42
CA PHE A 63 3.74 -5.17 -2.29
C PHE A 63 2.76 -4.82 -3.40
N SER A 64 2.61 -5.70 -4.38
CA SER A 64 1.71 -5.49 -5.52
C SER A 64 0.50 -6.41 -5.41
N SER A 65 -0.69 -5.82 -5.44
CA SER A 65 -1.97 -6.51 -5.36
C SER A 65 -2.34 -7.13 -6.69
N LEU A 66 -2.55 -8.44 -6.72
CA LEU A 66 -2.96 -9.16 -7.92
C LEU A 66 -4.42 -8.88 -8.31
N SER A 67 -5.27 -8.44 -7.37
CA SER A 67 -6.70 -8.28 -7.60
C SER A 67 -7.09 -6.93 -8.21
N ASN A 68 -6.32 -5.87 -7.94
CA ASN A 68 -6.69 -4.51 -8.36
C ASN A 68 -5.52 -3.71 -8.96
N GLY A 69 -4.32 -4.29 -9.03
CA GLY A 69 -3.14 -3.62 -9.58
C GLY A 69 -2.59 -2.48 -8.72
N ASN A 70 -3.07 -2.32 -7.48
CA ASN A 70 -2.48 -1.39 -6.52
C ASN A 70 -1.07 -1.85 -6.14
N SER A 71 -0.20 -0.90 -5.84
CA SER A 71 1.13 -1.20 -5.31
C SER A 71 1.44 -0.34 -4.10
N SER A 72 2.01 -0.97 -3.08
CA SER A 72 2.37 -0.37 -1.80
C SER A 72 3.86 -0.58 -1.55
N TRP A 73 4.62 0.49 -1.32
CA TRP A 73 6.08 0.49 -1.21
C TRP A 73 6.51 1.02 0.16
N LEU A 74 7.35 0.25 0.85
CA LEU A 74 7.94 0.62 2.12
C LEU A 74 9.45 0.83 1.96
N TYR A 75 9.91 2.05 2.19
CA TYR A 75 11.31 2.43 2.06
C TYR A 75 12.04 2.20 3.37
N ILE A 76 12.94 1.22 3.39
CA ILE A 76 13.70 0.81 4.55
C ILE A 76 15.14 1.30 4.43
N GLN A 77 15.68 1.92 5.49
CA GLN A 77 17.07 2.36 5.57
C GLN A 77 17.75 1.81 6.82
N ASN A 78 19.06 1.55 6.74
CA ASN A 78 19.88 1.30 7.91
C ASN A 78 20.54 2.61 8.37
N LYS A 79 20.28 3.02 9.62
CA LYS A 79 20.90 4.19 10.26
C LYS A 79 21.50 3.76 11.60
N GLY A 80 22.82 3.72 11.70
CA GLY A 80 23.51 3.37 12.94
C GLY A 80 23.18 1.97 13.45
N ASN A 81 23.22 0.95 12.58
CA ASN A 81 22.89 -0.44 12.87
C ASN A 81 21.42 -0.67 13.33
N LYS A 82 20.55 0.32 13.14
CA LYS A 82 19.11 0.22 13.36
C LYS A 82 18.41 0.36 12.02
N ILE A 83 17.42 -0.50 11.81
CA ILE A 83 16.63 -0.49 10.58
C ILE A 83 15.43 0.43 10.82
N TYR A 84 15.12 1.27 9.85
CA TYR A 84 13.98 2.18 9.90
C TYR A 84 13.18 2.10 8.61
N SER A 85 11.86 2.07 8.73
CA SER A 85 10.99 2.58 7.67
C SER A 85 11.11 4.11 7.67
N THR A 86 11.28 4.70 6.49
CA THR A 86 11.54 6.14 6.28
C THR A 86 10.51 6.84 5.41
N LYS A 87 9.83 6.07 4.55
CA LYS A 87 8.81 6.55 3.63
C LYS A 87 7.86 5.41 3.30
N GLU A 88 6.60 5.76 3.17
CA GLU A 88 5.51 4.91 2.71
C GLU A 88 4.97 5.50 1.40
N LEU A 89 4.59 4.65 0.47
CA LEU A 89 4.02 5.06 -0.80
C LEU A 89 2.99 4.05 -1.27
N ASN A 90 1.82 4.49 -1.67
CA ASN A 90 0.88 3.68 -2.44
C ASN A 90 0.63 4.34 -3.78
N TYR A 91 0.46 3.55 -4.82
CA TYR A 91 -0.14 4.01 -6.05
C TYR A 91 -1.23 3.09 -6.56
N SER A 92 -2.19 3.70 -7.24
CA SER A 92 -3.29 3.02 -7.89
C SER A 92 -3.69 3.76 -9.15
N ASN A 93 -4.18 3.00 -10.14
CA ASN A 93 -4.80 3.58 -11.31
C ASN A 93 -6.27 3.89 -11.01
N GLY A 94 -6.80 4.96 -11.59
CA GLY A 94 -8.19 5.34 -11.38
C GLY A 94 -8.61 6.50 -12.27
N ILE A 95 -9.69 7.16 -11.86
CA ILE A 95 -10.28 8.28 -12.59
C ILE A 95 -10.07 9.58 -11.80
N TYR A 96 -9.67 10.63 -12.48
CA TYR A 96 -9.68 12.01 -12.01
C TYR A 96 -10.92 12.73 -12.55
N GLN A 97 -11.80 13.12 -11.64
CA GLN A 97 -12.95 13.95 -11.95
C GLN A 97 -12.51 15.42 -11.95
N LYS A 98 -12.30 15.98 -13.14
CA LYS A 98 -11.91 17.38 -13.35
C LYS A 98 -13.16 18.22 -13.56
N ARG A 99 -13.46 19.11 -12.62
CA ARG A 99 -14.60 20.02 -12.76
C ARG A 99 -14.30 21.09 -13.83
N LEU A 100 -15.15 21.18 -14.85
CA LEU A 100 -15.09 22.20 -15.89
C LEU A 100 -15.93 23.42 -15.48
N LYS A 101 -17.17 23.19 -15.03
CA LYS A 101 -18.12 24.20 -14.54
C LYS A 101 -18.97 23.61 -13.40
N LYS A 102 -19.94 24.36 -12.86
CA LYS A 102 -20.87 23.82 -11.86
C LYS A 102 -21.67 22.67 -12.49
N ASN A 103 -21.61 21.49 -11.85
CA ASN A 103 -22.24 20.24 -12.28
C ASN A 103 -21.75 19.70 -13.64
N ASP A 104 -20.60 20.15 -14.13
CA ASP A 104 -19.99 19.71 -15.38
C ASP A 104 -18.57 19.21 -15.11
N PHE A 105 -18.31 17.96 -15.48
CA PHE A 105 -17.11 17.23 -15.11
C PHE A 105 -16.59 16.42 -16.27
N ASP A 106 -15.27 16.47 -16.42
CA ASP A 106 -14.51 15.57 -17.26
C ASP A 106 -13.91 14.45 -16.41
N TYR A 107 -13.77 13.25 -16.99
CA TYR A 107 -13.32 12.05 -16.30
C TYR A 107 -12.08 11.51 -17.00
N LEU A 108 -10.92 11.85 -16.45
CA LEU A 108 -9.63 11.58 -17.06
C LEU A 108 -8.95 10.39 -16.37
N PRO A 109 -8.40 9.42 -17.12
CA PRO A 109 -7.56 8.37 -16.55
C PRO A 109 -6.35 8.96 -15.83
N ALA A 110 -6.11 8.50 -14.60
CA ALA A 110 -5.10 9.05 -13.73
C ALA A 110 -4.43 7.98 -12.87
N THR A 111 -3.16 8.21 -12.56
CA THR A 111 -2.46 7.49 -11.50
C THR A 111 -2.55 8.32 -10.23
N ARG A 112 -3.08 7.75 -9.15
CA ARG A 112 -3.09 8.35 -7.81
C ARG A 112 -1.85 7.86 -7.07
N ILE A 113 -1.04 8.79 -6.58
CA ILE A 113 0.09 8.51 -5.69
C ILE A 113 -0.27 9.04 -4.31
N CYS A 114 -0.09 8.23 -3.27
CA CYS A 114 -0.15 8.64 -1.88
C CYS A 114 1.22 8.39 -1.27
N THR A 115 1.79 9.38 -0.57
CA THR A 115 3.09 9.21 0.04
C THR A 115 3.21 9.94 1.37
N LYS A 116 3.90 9.31 2.31
CA LYS A 116 4.12 9.83 3.65
C LYS A 116 5.56 9.57 4.07
N LYS A 117 6.23 10.59 4.58
CA LYS A 117 7.52 10.41 5.27
C LYS A 117 7.24 10.03 6.72
N ARG A 118 7.87 8.96 7.20
CA ARG A 118 7.70 8.50 8.57
C ARG A 118 8.96 7.78 9.00
N LEU A 119 9.47 8.06 10.19
CA LEU A 119 10.63 7.35 10.75
C LEU A 119 10.14 6.36 11.81
N VAL A 120 10.07 5.08 11.45
CA VAL A 120 9.64 4.00 12.36
C VAL A 120 10.76 2.98 12.47
N MET A 121 11.20 2.68 13.68
CA MET A 121 12.19 1.63 13.90
C MET A 121 11.59 0.26 13.59
N VAL A 122 12.34 -0.56 12.86
CA VAL A 122 12.02 -1.96 12.57
C VAL A 122 13.03 -2.82 13.30
N ASP A 123 12.56 -3.61 14.26
CA ASP A 123 13.44 -4.50 15.03
C ASP A 123 13.41 -5.94 14.48
N LYS A 124 12.30 -6.66 14.71
CA LYS A 124 12.15 -8.08 14.33
C LYS A 124 11.03 -8.32 13.32
N SER A 125 10.04 -7.42 13.28
CA SER A 125 8.89 -7.58 12.41
C SER A 125 8.36 -6.26 11.86
N ILE A 126 7.76 -6.35 10.69
CA ILE A 126 6.97 -5.29 10.06
C ILE A 126 5.54 -5.80 9.98
N SER A 127 4.60 -5.13 10.64
CA SER A 127 3.17 -5.39 10.47
C SER A 127 2.60 -4.38 9.47
N LEU A 128 2.20 -4.82 8.28
CA LEU A 128 1.70 -3.89 7.25
C LEU A 128 0.39 -3.21 7.67
N ALA A 129 -0.32 -3.73 8.66
CA ALA A 129 -1.48 -3.08 9.26
C ALA A 129 -1.16 -1.71 9.88
N ASP A 130 0.10 -1.47 10.25
CA ASP A 130 0.57 -0.22 10.87
C ASP A 130 1.03 0.83 9.85
N PHE A 131 1.05 0.47 8.57
CA PHE A 131 1.50 1.28 7.44
C PHE A 131 0.37 1.56 6.46
N PHE A 132 0.62 2.45 5.50
CA PHE A 132 -0.25 2.78 4.38
C PHE A 132 -1.61 3.41 4.76
N ARG A 133 -1.66 4.06 5.92
CA ARG A 133 -2.82 4.85 6.37
C ARG A 133 -2.67 6.29 5.88
N PHE A 134 -3.12 6.54 4.66
CA PHE A 134 -3.05 7.85 4.00
C PHE A 134 -4.34 8.67 4.19
N THR A 135 -4.16 9.97 4.35
CA THR A 135 -5.21 10.98 4.26
C THR A 135 -5.29 11.53 2.82
N PRO A 136 -6.40 12.19 2.43
CA PRO A 136 -6.48 12.82 1.10
C PRO A 136 -5.31 13.76 0.80
N ASP A 137 -4.80 14.47 1.80
CA ASP A 137 -3.68 15.42 1.67
C ASP A 137 -2.33 14.73 1.43
N ASP A 138 -2.19 13.46 1.80
CA ASP A 138 -1.00 12.66 1.48
C ASP A 138 -0.96 12.26 -0.01
N CYS A 139 -2.05 12.49 -0.74
CA CYS A 139 -2.23 12.00 -2.10
C CYS A 139 -2.25 13.11 -3.14
N TYR A 140 -1.86 12.75 -4.36
CA TYR A 140 -1.98 13.56 -5.55
C TYR A 140 -2.24 12.66 -6.76
N LYS A 141 -2.60 13.27 -7.89
CA LYS A 141 -2.89 12.55 -9.13
C LYS A 141 -2.00 13.08 -10.24
N CYS A 142 -1.64 12.21 -11.17
CA CYS A 142 -0.97 12.54 -12.42
C CYS A 142 -1.69 11.84 -13.60
N PRO A 143 -1.60 12.38 -14.82
CA PRO A 143 -2.15 11.73 -16.01
C PRO A 143 -1.60 10.31 -16.16
N ILE A 144 -2.44 9.36 -16.58
CA ILE A 144 -2.03 7.94 -16.72
C ILE A 144 -0.89 7.72 -17.72
N THR A 145 -0.68 8.67 -18.64
CA THR A 145 0.41 8.65 -19.63
C THR A 145 1.78 8.94 -19.03
N ILE A 146 1.85 9.51 -17.82
CA ILE A 146 3.10 9.74 -17.10
C ILE A 146 3.49 8.46 -16.36
N SER A 147 4.75 8.07 -16.48
CA SER A 147 5.28 6.89 -15.76
C SER A 147 5.12 7.06 -14.24
N VAL A 148 4.98 5.95 -13.52
CA VAL A 148 4.87 5.99 -12.04
C VAL A 148 6.10 6.66 -11.43
N ASP A 149 7.30 6.30 -11.89
CA ASP A 149 8.55 6.89 -11.38
C ASP A 149 8.62 8.41 -11.61
N ASP A 150 8.24 8.89 -12.81
CA ASP A 150 8.18 10.32 -13.09
C ASP A 150 7.10 11.01 -12.26
N CYS A 151 5.96 10.36 -12.04
CA CYS A 151 4.91 10.88 -11.18
C CYS A 151 5.36 11.01 -9.72
N ILE A 152 6.15 10.05 -9.23
CA ILE A 152 6.75 10.09 -7.89
C ILE A 152 7.79 11.21 -7.80
N LYS A 153 8.64 11.36 -8.82
CA LYS A 153 9.71 12.37 -8.88
C LYS A 153 9.15 13.80 -8.96
N ASN A 154 8.12 13.99 -9.77
CA ASN A 154 7.50 15.29 -10.02
C ASN A 154 6.52 15.70 -8.89
N GLY A 155 6.01 14.75 -8.11
CA GLY A 155 5.23 15.07 -6.92
C GLY A 155 3.95 15.86 -7.24
N LYS A 156 3.62 16.84 -6.38
CA LYS A 156 2.41 17.68 -6.48
C LYS A 156 2.49 18.79 -7.54
N ILE A 157 3.26 18.60 -8.61
CA ILE A 157 3.27 19.55 -9.73
C ILE A 157 1.89 19.58 -10.39
N LYS A 158 1.48 20.75 -10.88
CA LYS A 158 0.27 20.86 -11.71
C LYS A 158 0.54 20.25 -13.08
N TYR A 159 0.04 19.04 -13.29
CA TYR A 159 0.05 18.41 -14.60
C TYR A 159 -0.92 19.14 -15.55
N LYS A 160 -0.57 19.16 -16.85
CA LYS A 160 -1.55 19.47 -17.89
C LYS A 160 -2.42 18.22 -18.06
N TRP A 161 -3.70 18.38 -17.77
CA TRP A 161 -4.75 17.38 -17.84
C TRP A 161 -5.58 17.57 -19.08
#